data_AF-A0A4Y9J575-F1
#
_entry.id   AF-A0A4Y9J575-F1
#
_cell.length_a   1.000
_cell.length_b   1.000
_cell.length_c   1.000
_cell.angle_alpha   90.00
_cell.angle_beta   90.00
_cell.angle_gamma   90.00
#
_symmetry.space_group_name_H-M   'P 1'
#
loop_
_entity.id
_entity.type
_entity.pdbx_description
1 polymer ?
#
loop_
_entity_poly.entity_id
_entity_poly.type
_entity_poly.pdbx_seq_one_letter_code
_entity_poly.pdbx_strand_id
1 'polypeptide(L)'
;MTNRNGDLVSAQISVAGPVKFDGGSFRKDTPFCVKNDGEAAVVLEVNLWGMPEGEFIATRFETGWNPEIVREIKETSQKTALLWGY
;
A
#
# COMPACT_ATOMS: atom_id res chain seq x y z
N MET A 1 -9.73 12.21 -11.80
CA MET A 1 -11.20 12.07 -11.71
C MET A 1 -11.54 11.98 -10.24
N THR A 2 -12.67 12.49 -9.77
CA THR A 2 -13.09 12.40 -8.35
C THR A 2 -14.48 11.77 -8.25
N ASN A 3 -14.71 10.88 -7.26
CA ASN A 3 -16.02 10.23 -7.06
C ASN A 3 -16.98 11.23 -6.38
N ARG A 4 -18.22 10.81 -6.16
CA ARG A 4 -19.26 11.64 -5.51
C ARG A 4 -18.92 12.04 -4.06
N ASN A 5 -17.96 11.35 -3.43
CA ASN A 5 -17.48 11.64 -2.08
C ASN A 5 -16.23 12.54 -2.07
N GLY A 6 -15.72 12.95 -3.24
CA GLY A 6 -14.53 13.78 -3.36
C GLY A 6 -13.22 13.00 -3.44
N ASP A 7 -13.25 11.66 -3.42
CA ASP A 7 -12.05 10.84 -3.48
C ASP A 7 -11.48 10.82 -4.89
N LEU A 8 -10.16 10.91 -5.01
CA LEU A 8 -9.44 10.71 -6.27
C LEU A 8 -9.72 9.30 -6.82
N VAL A 9 -10.48 9.22 -7.90
CA VAL A 9 -10.72 7.99 -8.67
C VAL A 9 -9.55 7.81 -9.63
N SER A 10 -8.87 6.68 -9.50
CA SER A 10 -7.95 6.16 -10.50
C SER A 10 -8.71 5.17 -11.39
N ALA A 11 -8.40 5.11 -12.68
CA ALA A 11 -8.92 4.06 -13.55
C ALA A 11 -8.47 2.64 -13.10
N GLN A 12 -7.50 2.57 -12.18
CA GLN A 12 -6.86 1.33 -11.73
C GLN A 12 -7.45 0.76 -10.44
N ILE A 13 -8.20 1.53 -9.64
CA ILE A 13 -8.73 1.09 -8.34
C ILE A 13 -10.11 1.70 -8.06
N SER A 14 -10.98 0.95 -7.39
CA SER A 14 -12.34 1.37 -7.06
C SER A 14 -12.46 1.94 -5.64
N VAL A 15 -11.58 1.51 -4.74
CA VAL A 15 -11.53 1.92 -3.33
C VAL A 15 -10.09 2.27 -2.96
N ALA A 16 -9.89 3.35 -2.21
CA ALA A 16 -8.59 3.75 -1.69
C ALA A 16 -8.66 4.21 -0.23
N GLY A 17 -7.53 4.16 0.46
CA GLY A 17 -7.41 4.77 1.79
C GLY A 17 -5.96 4.90 2.24
N PRO A 18 -5.71 5.60 3.36
CA PRO A 18 -4.38 5.71 3.92
C PRO A 18 -3.93 4.38 4.53
N VAL A 19 -2.65 4.07 4.38
CA VAL A 19 -1.99 3.03 5.19
C VAL A 19 -1.72 3.64 6.57
N LYS A 20 -2.23 3.01 7.63
CA LYS A 20 -2.04 3.44 9.02
C LYS A 20 -1.46 2.29 9.84
N PHE A 21 -0.30 2.52 10.42
CA PHE A 21 0.33 1.57 11.33
C PHE A 21 -0.13 1.88 12.77
N ASP A 22 -1.31 1.39 13.14
CA ASP A 22 -1.93 1.64 14.44
C ASP A 22 -1.35 0.71 15.54
N GLY A 23 -0.01 0.74 15.70
CA GLY A 23 0.73 -0.08 16.65
C GLY A 23 1.06 -1.51 16.16
N GLY A 24 1.10 -1.69 14.84
CA GLY A 24 1.46 -2.96 14.21
C GLY A 24 1.45 -2.89 12.68
N SER A 25 1.65 -4.04 12.04
CA SER A 25 1.60 -4.18 10.58
C SER A 25 0.24 -3.75 10.02
N PHE A 26 0.26 -3.19 8.81
CA PHE A 26 -0.96 -2.86 8.09
C PHE A 26 -1.37 -4.03 7.18
N ARG A 27 -2.58 -4.58 7.38
CA ARG A 27 -3.16 -5.68 6.59
C ARG A 27 -4.58 -5.34 6.17
N LYS A 28 -5.02 -5.92 5.05
CA LYS A 28 -6.42 -5.96 4.61
C LYS A 28 -6.86 -7.40 4.35
N ASP A 29 -8.16 -7.68 4.44
CA ASP A 29 -8.72 -8.97 4.06
C ASP A 29 -8.70 -9.21 2.54
N THR A 30 -8.62 -8.13 1.77
CA THR A 30 -8.50 -8.16 0.30
C THR A 30 -7.11 -7.69 -0.10
N PRO A 31 -6.43 -8.38 -1.04
CA PRO A 31 -5.15 -7.93 -1.57
C PRO A 31 -5.27 -6.54 -2.20
N PHE A 32 -4.23 -5.73 -2.10
CA PHE A 32 -4.28 -4.34 -2.52
C PHE A 32 -2.99 -3.91 -3.21
N CYS A 33 -3.10 -2.91 -4.08
CA CYS A 33 -1.95 -2.19 -4.62
C CYS A 33 -1.53 -1.09 -3.64
N VAL A 34 -0.26 -0.71 -3.69
CA VAL A 34 0.30 0.37 -2.88
C VAL A 34 0.62 1.57 -3.77
N LYS A 35 0.16 2.76 -3.35
CA LYS A 35 0.64 4.04 -3.87
C LYS A 35 1.57 4.68 -2.87
N ASN A 36 2.76 5.05 -3.32
CA ASN A 36 3.63 5.94 -2.58
C ASN A 36 3.35 7.38 -3.04
N ASP A 37 2.65 8.16 -2.22
CA ASP A 37 2.33 9.56 -2.47
C ASP A 37 3.41 10.52 -1.94
N GLY A 38 4.57 9.97 -1.53
CA GLY A 38 5.74 10.75 -1.14
C GLY A 38 6.56 11.24 -2.33
N GLU A 39 7.60 12.02 -2.04
CA GLU A 39 8.49 12.62 -3.05
C GLU A 39 9.64 11.68 -3.47
N ALA A 40 9.87 10.60 -2.71
CA ALA A 40 10.96 9.65 -2.95
C ALA A 40 10.50 8.21 -2.76
N ALA A 41 11.20 7.28 -3.41
CA ALA A 41 10.97 5.86 -3.25
C ALA A 41 11.26 5.40 -1.82
N VAL A 42 10.50 4.40 -1.37
CA VAL A 42 10.68 3.79 -0.04
C VAL A 42 10.89 2.29 -0.18
N VAL A 43 11.66 1.71 0.74
CA VAL A 43 11.84 0.24 0.83
C VAL A 43 11.13 -0.23 2.08
N LEU A 44 10.22 -1.19 1.91
CA LEU A 44 9.37 -1.72 2.97
C LEU A 44 9.40 -3.24 2.97
N GLU A 45 9.29 -3.82 4.16
CA GLU A 45 9.07 -5.25 4.33
C GLU A 45 7.59 -5.55 4.10
N VAL A 46 7.28 -6.37 3.09
CA VAL A 46 5.90 -6.69 2.70
C VAL A 46 5.71 -8.19 2.52
N ASN A 47 4.51 -8.67 2.83
CA ASN A 47 4.04 -9.98 2.40
C ASN A 47 3.28 -9.80 1.07
N LEU A 48 3.90 -10.20 -0.04
CA LEU A 48 3.26 -10.15 -1.35
C LEU A 48 2.13 -11.18 -1.46
N TRP A 49 1.08 -10.85 -2.19
CA TRP A 49 0.02 -11.80 -2.49
C TRP A 49 0.56 -12.94 -3.36
N GLY A 50 0.36 -14.18 -2.91
CA GLY A 50 0.95 -15.38 -3.51
C GLY A 50 2.15 -15.95 -2.75
N MET A 51 2.71 -15.20 -1.80
CA MET A 51 3.67 -15.73 -0.83
C MET A 51 2.95 -16.38 0.37
N PRO A 52 3.62 -17.31 1.09
CA PRO A 52 3.13 -17.79 2.39
C PRO A 52 2.86 -16.65 3.36
N GLU A 53 1.79 -16.73 4.14
CA GLU A 53 1.49 -15.70 5.13
C GLU A 53 2.58 -15.62 6.21
N GLY A 54 2.96 -14.39 6.57
CA GLY A 54 4.00 -14.14 7.58
C GLY A 54 5.43 -14.10 7.04
N GLU A 55 5.65 -14.45 5.77
CA GLU A 55 6.95 -14.24 5.10
C GLU A 55 7.04 -12.84 4.52
N PHE A 56 8.08 -12.09 4.87
CA PHE A 56 8.28 -10.71 4.42
C PHE A 56 9.51 -10.60 3.53
N ILE A 57 9.41 -9.74 2.53
CA ILE A 57 10.52 -9.36 1.66
C ILE A 57 10.65 -7.84 1.58
N ALA A 58 11.90 -7.37 1.48
CA ALA A 58 12.20 -5.98 1.17
C ALA A 58 11.78 -5.66 -0.27
N THR A 59 10.80 -4.76 -0.42
CA THR A 59 10.27 -4.31 -1.71
C THR A 59 10.39 -2.80 -1.81
N ARG A 60 10.85 -2.31 -2.96
CA ARG A 60 10.99 -0.88 -3.23
C ARG A 60 9.76 -0.35 -3.95
N PHE A 61 9.09 0.63 -3.36
CA PHE A 61 7.94 1.31 -3.92
C PHE A 61 8.34 2.68 -4.48
N GLU A 62 8.22 2.84 -5.80
CA GLU A 62 8.39 4.11 -6.50
C GLU A 62 7.23 5.06 -6.23
N THR A 63 7.44 6.35 -6.49
CA THR A 63 6.38 7.35 -6.37
C THR A 63 5.23 7.05 -7.35
N GLY A 64 4.00 7.17 -6.89
CA GLY A 64 2.80 6.74 -7.62
C GLY A 64 2.34 5.32 -7.29
N TRP A 65 1.46 4.78 -8.12
CA TRP A 65 0.92 3.43 -7.97
C TRP A 65 1.96 2.39 -8.40
N ASN A 66 2.16 1.40 -7.55
CA ASN A 66 3.10 0.30 -7.80
C ASN A 66 2.32 -0.98 -8.18
N PRO A 67 2.88 -1.83 -9.07
CA PRO A 67 2.20 -3.01 -9.58
C PRO A 67 2.13 -4.18 -8.58
N GLU A 68 2.90 -4.14 -7.50
CA GLU A 68 2.95 -5.19 -6.50
C GLU A 68 1.62 -5.31 -5.76
N ILE A 69 1.05 -6.51 -5.77
CA ILE A 69 -0.15 -6.84 -5.01
C ILE A 69 0.29 -7.32 -3.63
N VAL A 70 -0.11 -6.58 -2.59
CA VAL A 70 0.31 -6.76 -1.20
C VAL A 70 -0.83 -7.32 -0.36
N ARG A 71 -0.50 -8.22 0.57
CA ARG A 71 -1.40 -8.67 1.64
C ARG A 71 -1.20 -7.86 2.91
N GLU A 72 0.06 -7.62 3.26
CA GLU A 72 0.45 -6.99 4.51
C GLU A 72 1.74 -6.20 4.35
N ILE A 73 1.79 -5.01 4.94
CA ILE A 73 2.99 -4.19 5.07
C ILE A 73 3.42 -4.25 6.53
N LYS A 74 4.64 -4.72 6.78
CA LYS A 74 5.19 -4.77 8.13
C LYS A 74 5.30 -3.36 8.70
N GLU A 75 5.06 -3.22 10.00
CA GLU A 75 5.25 -1.94 10.70
C GLU A 75 6.63 -1.36 10.41
N THR A 76 6.68 -0.05 10.17
CA THR A 76 7.92 0.67 9.92
C THR A 76 7.95 1.98 10.69
N SER A 77 9.15 2.38 11.14
CA SER A 77 9.40 3.69 11.72
C SER A 77 9.67 4.78 10.67
N GLN A 78 9.76 4.40 9.39
CA GLN A 78 9.93 5.35 8.29
C GLN A 78 8.68 6.24 8.18
N LYS A 79 8.90 7.55 8.01
CA LYS A 79 7.80 8.45 7.62
C LYS A 79 7.43 8.14 6.17
N THR A 80 6.19 7.71 5.96
CA THR A 80 5.69 7.35 4.64
C THR A 80 4.37 8.06 4.36
N ALA A 81 4.08 8.28 3.07
CA ALA A 81 2.82 8.81 2.58
C ALA A 81 2.13 7.75 1.71
N LEU A 82 1.85 6.59 2.30
CA LEU A 82 1.31 5.45 1.55
C LEU A 82 -0.21 5.46 1.53
N LEU A 83 -0.76 5.13 0.37
CA LEU A 83 -2.16 4.79 0.19
C LEU A 83 -2.26 3.33 -0.29
N TRP A 84 -3.34 2.65 0.09
CA TRP A 84 -3.72 1.36 -0.47
C TRP A 84 -4.90 1.54 -1.43
N GLY A 85 -5.09 0.60 -2.35
CA GLY A 85 -6.32 0.52 -3.13
C GLY A 85 -6.49 -0.76 -3.95
N TYR A 86 -7.74 -1.05 -4.31
CA TYR A 86 -8.18 -2.15 -5.19
C TYR A 86 -9.54 -1.83 -5.81
#